data_AF-A0A2G9RXV3-F1
#
_entry.id   AF-A0A2G9RXV3-F1
#
_cell.length_a   1.000
_cell.length_b   1.000
_cell.length_c   1.000
_cell.angle_alpha   90.00
_cell.angle_beta   90.00
_cell.angle_gamma   90.00
#
_symmetry.space_group_name_H-M   'P 1'
#
loop_
_entity.id
_entity.type
_entity.pdbx_description
1 polymer ?
#
loop_
_entity_poly.entity_id
_entity_poly.type
_entity_poly.pdbx_seq_one_letter_code
_entity_poly.pdbx_strand_id
1 'polypeptide(L)' 'MENLFLYVISTLELMVAEDYMIVYLNGATPRRKMPGLGWMKRCYQMIDRRLRKNLKSFIIVHPSWFIRTILAVTRPFIR' A
#
# COMPACT_ATOMS: atom_id res chain seq x y z
N MET A 1 9.93 9.38 -0.31
CA MET A 1 8.88 8.33 -0.32
C MET A 1 8.78 7.62 -1.66
N GLU A 2 9.05 8.30 -2.78
CA GLU A 2 9.02 7.67 -4.12
C GLU A 2 10.02 6.51 -4.28
N ASN A 3 11.26 6.66 -3.80
CA ASN A 3 12.25 5.58 -3.83
C ASN A 3 11.81 4.33 -3.03
N LEU A 4 11.12 4.53 -1.90
CA LEU A 4 10.57 3.43 -1.10
C LEU A 4 9.46 2.72 -1.87
N PHE A 5 8.58 3.49 -2.52
CA PHE A 5 7.51 2.92 -3.34
C PHE A 5 8.07 2.12 -4.51
N LEU A 6 9.03 2.67 -5.26
CA LEU A 6 9.69 1.97 -6.36
C LEU A 6 10.39 0.70 -5.89
N TYR A 7 11.11 0.75 -4.76
CA TYR A 7 11.72 -0.44 -4.17
C TYR A 7 10.70 -1.54 -3.87
N VAL A 8 9.56 -1.18 -3.27
CA VAL A 8 8.48 -2.12 -2.98
C VAL A 8 7.93 -2.71 -4.28
N ILE A 9 7.65 -1.88 -5.29
CA ILE A 9 7.14 -2.36 -6.59
C ILE A 9 8.13 -3.32 -7.25
N SER A 10 9.40 -2.95 -7.36
CA SER A 10 10.43 -3.82 -7.95
C SER A 10 10.58 -5.14 -7.18
N THR A 11 10.40 -5.12 -5.85
CA THR A 11 10.39 -6.36 -5.05
C THR A 11 9.16 -7.21 -5.35
N LEU A 12 7.99 -6.60 -5.46
CA LEU A 12 6.74 -7.32 -5.76
C LEU A 12 6.71 -7.86 -7.20
N GLU A 13 7.38 -7.18 -8.15
CA GLU A 13 7.54 -7.67 -9.52
C GLU A 13 8.33 -8.99 -9.58
N LEU A 14 9.32 -9.17 -8.72
CA LEU A 14 10.06 -10.44 -8.61
C LEU A 14 9.20 -11.56 -8.04
N MET A 15 8.25 -11.24 -7.15
CA MET A 15 7.36 -12.19 -6.48
C MET A 15 6.02 -12.38 -7.21
N VAL A 16 5.82 -11.72 -8.35
CA VAL A 16 4.53 -11.70 -9.04
C VAL A 16 4.12 -13.05 -9.63
N ALA A 17 5.01 -14.04 -9.71
CA ALA A 17 4.68 -15.37 -10.19
C ALA A 17 3.79 -16.15 -9.20
N GLU A 18 3.80 -15.78 -7.92
CA GLU A 18 3.11 -16.49 -6.86
C GLU A 18 2.12 -15.59 -6.12
N ASP A 19 1.19 -16.22 -5.42
CA ASP A 19 0.28 -15.51 -4.54
C ASP A 19 1.02 -15.01 -3.30
N TYR A 20 0.93 -13.71 -3.01
CA TYR A 20 1.65 -13.11 -1.88
C TYR A 20 0.73 -12.33 -0.95
N MET A 21 1.22 -12.15 0.28
CA MET A 21 0.57 -11.36 1.33
C MET A 21 1.49 -10.24 1.77
N ILE A 22 0.97 -9.02 1.86
CA ILE A 22 1.74 -7.88 2.36
C ILE A 22 1.27 -7.56 3.77
N VAL A 23 2.22 -7.48 4.70
CA VAL A 23 1.99 -7.04 6.08
C VAL A 23 2.66 -5.68 6.27
N TYR A 24 1.84 -4.63 6.44
CA TYR A 24 2.31 -3.28 6.71
C TYR A 24 2.34 -3.04 8.22
N LEU A 25 3.54 -2.95 8.78
CA LEU A 25 3.78 -2.65 10.19
C LEU A 25 3.91 -1.15 10.37
N ASN A 26 2.91 -0.53 11.02
CA ASN A 26 2.96 0.90 11.30
C ASN A 26 3.49 1.16 12.71
N GLY A 27 4.81 1.23 12.86
CA GLY A 27 5.50 1.50 14.13
C GLY A 27 5.48 2.98 14.51
N ALA A 28 4.37 3.45 15.10
CA ALA A 28 4.22 4.81 15.65
C ALA A 28 4.68 5.93 14.70
N THR A 29 4.47 5.77 13.39
CA THR A 29 4.95 6.69 12.36
C THR A 29 4.44 8.12 12.64
N PRO A 30 5.33 9.11 12.83
CA PRO A 30 4.92 10.50 13.01
C PRO A 30 4.16 11.00 11.78
N ARG A 31 3.13 11.82 11.97
CA ARG A 31 2.27 12.34 10.88
C ARG A 31 3.07 13.01 9.75
N ARG A 32 4.22 13.61 10.05
CA ARG A 32 5.15 14.22 9.07
C ARG A 32 5.75 13.21 8.07
N LYS A 33 5.87 11.94 8.46
CA LYS A 33 6.39 10.85 7.61
C LYS A 33 5.28 10.06 6.91
N MET A 34 4.01 10.38 7.17
CA MET A 34 2.90 9.73 6.48
C MET A 34 2.71 10.33 5.08
N PRO A 35 2.51 9.49 4.05
CA PRO A 35 2.24 10.00 2.72
C PRO A 35 0.88 10.71 2.66
N GLY A 36 0.80 11.80 1.90
CA GLY A 36 -0.45 12.51 1.65
C GLY A 36 -1.42 11.71 0.77
N LEU A 37 -2.71 12.08 0.80
CA LEU A 37 -3.77 11.46 -0.02
C LEU A 37 -3.44 11.45 -1.52
N GLY A 38 -2.92 12.56 -2.05
CA GLY A 38 -2.54 12.65 -3.47
C GLY A 38 -1.40 11.69 -3.85
N TRP A 39 -0.45 11.47 -2.93
CA TRP A 39 0.62 10.49 -3.14
C TRP A 39 0.06 9.06 -3.14
N MET A 40 -0.82 8.73 -2.18
CA MET A 40 -1.44 7.39 -2.14
C MET A 40 -2.30 7.10 -3.37
N LYS A 41 -3.04 8.08 -3.88
CA LYS A 41 -3.80 7.92 -5.14
C LYS A 41 -2.87 7.63 -6.32
N ARG A 42 -1.78 8.39 -6.47
CA ARG A 42 -0.78 8.15 -7.53
C ARG A 42 -0.12 6.78 -7.38
N CYS A 43 0.28 6.41 -6.16
CA CYS A 43 0.84 5.08 -5.89
C CYS A 43 -0.13 3.97 -6.28
N TYR A 44 -1.41 4.07 -5.93
CA TYR A 44 -2.41 3.09 -6.32
C TYR A 44 -2.57 3.00 -7.86
N GLN A 45 -2.52 4.13 -8.55
CA GLN A 45 -2.57 4.17 -10.02
C GLN A 45 -1.32 3.59 -10.68
N MET A 46 -0.15 3.74 -10.06
CA MET A 46 1.11 3.17 -10.55
C MET A 46 1.22 1.66 -10.31
N ILE A 47 0.43 1.08 -9.39
CA ILE A 47 0.41 -0.36 -9.18
C ILE A 47 -0.29 -1.04 -10.36
N ASP A 48 0.50 -1.81 -11.11
CA ASP A 48 0.00 -2.61 -12.21
C ASP A 48 -1.10 -3.59 -11.78
N ARG A 49 -2.03 -3.83 -12.69
CA ARG A 49 -3.16 -4.75 -12.46
C ARG A 49 -2.69 -6.16 -12.10
N ARG A 50 -1.55 -6.60 -12.63
CA ARG A 50 -0.97 -7.92 -12.36
C ARG A 50 -0.59 -8.09 -10.89
N LEU A 51 0.07 -7.09 -10.31
CA LEU A 51 0.45 -7.08 -8.89
C LEU A 51 -0.81 -7.19 -8.01
N ARG A 52 -1.86 -6.43 -8.33
CA ARG A 52 -3.13 -6.47 -7.58
C ARG A 52 -3.84 -7.82 -7.62
N LYS A 53 -3.68 -8.61 -8.69
CA LYS A 53 -4.35 -9.92 -8.82
C LYS A 53 -3.75 -11.00 -7.92
N ASN A 54 -2.43 -10.96 -7.71
CA ASN A 54 -1.71 -11.99 -6.96
C ASN A 54 -1.57 -11.64 -5.47
N LEU A 55 -2.00 -10.43 -5.07
CA LEU A 55 -2.07 -10.01 -3.68
C LEU A 55 -3.31 -10.65 -3.00
N LYS A 56 -3.08 -11.71 -2.20
CA LYS A 56 -4.16 -12.39 -1.45
C LYS A 56 -4.72 -11.55 -0.31
N SER A 57 -3.83 -10.89 0.45
CA SER A 57 -4.27 -10.02 1.54
C SER A 57 -3.25 -8.93 1.85
N PHE A 58 -3.76 -7.77 2.27
CA PHE A 58 -3.00 -6.63 2.74
C PHE A 58 -3.37 -6.36 4.20
N ILE A 59 -2.49 -6.76 5.12
CA ILE A 59 -2.74 -6.67 6.56
C ILE A 59 -1.99 -5.45 7.10
N ILE A 60 -2.69 -4.59 7.83
CA ILE A 60 -2.06 -3.47 8.54
C ILE A 60 -2.03 -3.75 10.03
N VAL A 61 -0.82 -3.79 10.58
CA VAL A 61 -0.59 -3.97 12.02
C VAL A 61 -0.37 -2.59 12.65
N HIS A 62 -1.10 -2.33 13.74
CA HIS A 62 -1.16 -1.03 14.43
C HIS A 62 -1.54 0.16 13.53
N PRO A 63 -2.69 0.12 12.84
CA PRO A 63 -3.09 1.23 11.97
C PRO A 63 -3.32 2.50 12.80
N SER A 64 -2.64 3.58 12.42
CA SER A 64 -2.92 4.90 12.98
C SER A 64 -4.30 5.40 12.56
N TRP A 65 -4.82 6.39 13.28
CA TRP A 65 -6.13 6.98 12.99
C TRP A 65 -6.23 7.48 11.54
N PHE A 66 -5.16 8.08 11.02
CA PHE A 66 -5.06 8.53 9.62
C PHE A 66 -5.22 7.38 8.62
N ILE A 67 -4.52 6.26 8.80
CA ILE A 67 -4.63 5.10 7.92
C ILE A 67 -6.05 4.52 7.94
N ARG A 68 -6.69 4.45 9.11
CA ARG A 68 -8.07 3.97 9.24
C ARG A 68 -9.03 4.84 8.42
N THR A 69 -8.92 6.16 8.51
CA THR A 69 -9.74 7.10 7.73
C THR A 69 -9.51 6.94 6.24
N ILE A 70 -8.24 6.83 5.81
CA ILE A 70 -7.90 6.65 4.40
C ILE A 70 -8.48 5.36 3.86
N LEU A 71 -8.27 4.24 4.56
CA LEU A 71 -8.83 2.96 4.15
C LEU A 71 -10.34 3.03 4.01
N ALA A 72 -11.04 3.68 4.93
CA ALA A 72 -12.49 3.84 4.84
C ALA A 72 -12.92 4.64 3.59
N VAL A 73 -12.18 5.69 3.24
CA VAL A 73 -12.44 6.52 2.06
C VAL A 73 -12.03 5.84 0.76
N THR A 74 -10.95 5.05 0.75
CA THR A 74 -10.43 4.39 -0.46
C THR A 74 -11.09 3.05 -0.74
N ARG A 75 -11.64 2.36 0.27
CA ARG A 75 -12.37 1.09 0.12
C ARG A 75 -13.42 1.08 -1.00
N PRO A 76 -14.27 2.11 -1.19
CA PRO A 76 -15.23 2.13 -2.31
C PRO A 76 -14.58 2.25 -3.70
N PHE A 77 -13.32 2.66 -3.81
CA PHE A 77 -12.58 2.79 -5.07
C PHE A 77 -11.74 1.54 -5.41
N ILE A 78 -11.56 0.61 -4.46
CA ILE A 78 -10.79 -0.63 -4.61
C ILE A 78 -11.77 -1.78 -4.89
N ARG A 79 -12.60 -1.64 -5.92
CA ARG A 79 -13.49 -2.69 -6.42
C ARG A 79 -12.86 -3.42 -7.60
#